data_AF-A0A2T6VLD7-F1
#
_entry.id   AF-A0A2T6VLD7-F1
#
_cell.length_a   1.000
_cell.length_b   1.000
_cell.length_c   1.000
_cell.angle_alpha   90.00
_cell.angle_beta   90.00
_cell.angle_gamma   90.00
#
_symmetry.space_group_name_H-M   'P 1'
#
loop_
_entity.id
_entity.type
_entity.pdbx_description
1 polymer ?
#
loop_
_entity_poly.entity_id
_entity_poly.type
_entity_poly.pdbx_seq_one_letter_code
_entity_poly.pdbx_strand_id
1 'polypeptide(L)'
;MKNHSFKKTIALSLLAGMSLCNAEEDGAFFVIDYQTSLARQELKNPGFTQAQELKQLIRDGAVRLQTSAIPLSYYLDILGNKTATLLRESLKNNAQPSQPNAQPQNGPSNQALVNLEQSLGILGKLLDLSQQYASQGVIKPLVVDVGKEQIGITDSMLLVAQNIVLALGQVDLSKIQQNNNGQLYENIMKVMLLGAGGTNGAYNGVSVGDIATGMQNFSSQTGLIGANSTVSELNALIKSGISLDRETLGLGSFIEKNICSSASPCFTRSQLIYRKGLDRVINIINASLGQFESSASSLYKISYIPNLFSLKDYQSASMNGFGAKMGYKQFFTHKKNIGLRYYGFLDYGYANFGDTNLKVGANLVTYGVGTDFLYNVYERSRRRERTTIGLFFGAQIAGQTWSTNVTNLLSGQRPDVKSSSFQFLFDLGVRTNFAKTNFNKHRLDQGIEFGVKIPVIAHQYFATQGSSASYMRNFSFYVGYSVGF
;
A
#
# COMPACT_ATOMS: atom_id res chain seq x y z
N MET A 1 29.05 34.30 27.32
CA MET A 1 29.99 34.93 26.37
C MET A 1 29.20 35.50 25.18
N LYS A 2 28.93 36.80 25.21
CA LYS A 2 29.24 37.83 24.19
C LYS A 2 28.93 37.47 22.73
N ASN A 3 27.90 38.17 22.26
CA ASN A 3 27.39 38.34 20.91
C ASN A 3 28.42 39.07 20.02
N HIS A 4 28.92 38.46 18.94
CA HIS A 4 29.79 39.13 17.95
C HIS A 4 29.27 38.97 16.51
N SER A 5 28.58 40.04 16.06
CA SER A 5 28.65 40.71 14.76
C SER A 5 28.62 39.87 13.45
N PHE A 6 27.46 39.32 13.10
CA PHE A 6 27.10 38.98 11.70
C PHE A 6 26.60 40.21 10.91
N LYS A 7 26.44 41.38 11.56
CA LYS A 7 25.94 42.61 10.95
C LYS A 7 27.01 43.46 10.24
N LYS A 8 28.31 43.13 10.35
CA LYS A 8 29.39 43.93 9.74
C LYS A 8 29.92 43.39 8.40
N THR A 9 29.58 42.17 8.00
CA THR A 9 30.09 41.59 6.73
C THR A 9 29.17 41.89 5.54
N ILE A 10 27.88 42.12 5.75
CA ILE A 10 26.93 42.51 4.69
C ILE A 10 27.03 44.02 4.35
N ALA A 11 27.59 44.83 5.25
CA ALA A 11 27.80 46.26 5.00
C ALA A 11 29.04 46.55 4.12
N LEU A 12 30.01 45.63 4.05
CA LEU A 12 31.29 45.90 3.40
C LEU A 12 31.34 45.52 1.91
N SER A 13 30.38 44.72 1.41
CA SER A 13 30.23 44.44 -0.02
C SER A 13 29.26 45.39 -0.73
N LEU A 14 28.43 46.15 0.01
CA LEU A 14 27.53 47.16 -0.56
C LEU A 14 28.16 48.55 -0.76
N LEU A 15 29.37 48.78 -0.24
CA LEU A 15 30.00 50.11 -0.24
C LEU A 15 31.18 50.27 -1.23
N ALA A 16 31.55 49.21 -1.96
CA ALA A 16 32.73 49.24 -2.86
C ALA A 16 32.41 49.55 -4.34
N GLY A 17 31.18 49.98 -4.67
CA GLY A 17 30.78 50.30 -6.06
C GLY A 17 30.48 51.78 -6.34
N MET A 18 30.47 52.65 -5.33
CA MET A 18 30.05 54.05 -5.48
C MET A 18 31.20 54.98 -5.82
N SER A 19 31.90 54.70 -6.92
CA SER A 19 32.77 55.70 -7.54
C SER A 19 33.14 55.27 -8.95
N LEU A 20 32.24 55.53 -9.89
CA LEU A 20 32.56 55.81 -11.30
C LEU A 20 31.41 56.62 -11.91
N CYS A 21 31.81 57.68 -12.62
CA CYS A 21 31.02 58.81 -13.07
C CYS A 21 29.81 58.50 -13.97
N ASN A 22 28.78 59.33 -13.81
CA ASN A 22 27.77 59.74 -14.80
C ASN A 22 27.15 58.65 -15.70
N ALA A 23 26.00 58.13 -15.27
CA ALA A 23 25.01 57.57 -16.18
C ALA A 23 23.59 57.85 -15.65
N GLU A 24 22.94 58.92 -16.14
CA GLU A 24 21.54 59.35 -15.93
C GLU A 24 20.40 58.26 -16.01
N GLU A 25 20.69 56.95 -16.20
CA GLU A 25 19.71 55.83 -16.29
C GLU A 25 20.23 54.46 -15.76
N ASP A 26 21.46 54.39 -15.26
CA ASP A 26 21.98 53.17 -14.62
C ASP A 26 21.51 53.15 -13.17
N GLY A 27 21.12 51.98 -12.66
CA GLY A 27 20.59 51.94 -11.29
C GLY A 27 20.10 50.58 -10.83
N ALA A 28 19.89 50.52 -9.52
CA ALA A 28 19.26 49.37 -8.89
C ALA A 28 17.77 49.34 -9.29
N PHE A 29 17.22 48.14 -9.42
CA PHE A 29 15.81 47.98 -9.71
C PHE A 29 15.20 46.84 -8.90
N PHE A 30 13.89 46.94 -8.74
CA PHE A 30 13.05 45.94 -8.12
C PHE A 30 11.77 45.77 -8.95
N VAL A 31 11.28 44.55 -9.11
CA VAL A 31 10.02 44.25 -9.77
C VAL A 31 9.25 43.24 -8.94
N ILE A 32 7.95 43.48 -8.78
CA ILE A 32 6.99 42.47 -8.33
C ILE A 32 6.07 42.19 -9.52
N ASP A 33 5.82 40.92 -9.78
CA ASP A 33 5.00 40.50 -10.90
C ASP A 33 3.95 39.45 -10.52
N TYR A 34 2.85 39.48 -11.25
CA TYR A 34 1.86 38.41 -11.27
C TYR A 34 2.12 37.53 -12.50
N GLN A 35 2.09 36.22 -12.31
CA GLN A 35 2.40 35.24 -13.34
C GLN A 35 1.20 34.33 -13.61
N THR A 36 0.91 34.11 -14.88
CA THR A 36 0.01 33.05 -15.34
C THR A 36 0.75 32.16 -16.32
N SER A 37 0.58 30.85 -16.19
CA SER A 37 1.40 29.88 -16.88
C SER A 37 0.65 28.60 -17.16
N LEU A 38 1.15 27.82 -18.11
CA LEU A 38 0.66 26.48 -18.37
C LEU A 38 1.64 25.47 -17.77
N ALA A 39 1.16 24.71 -16.79
CA ALA A 39 1.90 23.58 -16.24
C ALA A 39 1.37 22.28 -16.83
N ARG A 40 2.26 21.31 -17.03
CA ARG A 40 1.98 19.98 -17.55
C ARG A 40 2.40 18.94 -16.52
N GLN A 41 1.55 17.96 -16.31
CA GLN A 41 1.83 16.75 -15.56
C GLN A 41 1.80 15.56 -16.51
N GLU A 42 2.82 14.72 -16.43
CA GLU A 42 2.86 13.41 -17.06
C GLU A 42 2.88 12.34 -15.97
N LEU A 43 1.87 11.46 -15.98
CA LEU A 43 1.80 10.28 -15.12
C LEU A 43 2.03 9.05 -15.98
N LYS A 44 2.92 8.15 -15.53
CA LYS A 44 3.05 6.81 -16.11
C LYS A 44 2.69 5.79 -15.05
N ASN A 45 1.95 4.75 -15.45
CA ASN A 45 1.44 3.72 -14.56
C ASN A 45 1.59 2.28 -15.13
N PRO A 46 2.77 1.88 -15.63
CA PRO A 46 2.98 0.53 -16.16
C PRO A 46 2.78 -0.57 -15.12
N GLY A 47 2.97 -0.25 -13.83
CA GLY A 47 2.77 -1.17 -12.72
C GLY A 47 1.30 -1.49 -12.45
N PHE A 48 0.34 -0.77 -13.06
CA PHE A 48 -1.09 -1.08 -12.89
C PHE A 48 -1.42 -2.49 -13.37
N THR A 49 -1.02 -2.87 -14.59
CA THR A 49 -1.29 -4.20 -15.14
C THR A 49 -0.64 -5.29 -14.29
N GLN A 50 0.64 -5.11 -13.93
CA GLN A 50 1.36 -6.05 -13.07
C GLN A 50 0.70 -6.19 -11.70
N ALA A 51 0.24 -5.09 -11.11
CA ALA A 51 -0.48 -5.11 -9.85
C ALA A 51 -1.83 -5.83 -9.97
N GLN A 52 -2.57 -5.65 -11.07
CA GLN A 52 -3.84 -6.37 -11.29
C GLN A 52 -3.63 -7.88 -11.44
N GLU A 53 -2.61 -8.30 -12.19
CA GLU A 53 -2.26 -9.72 -12.33
C GLU A 53 -1.87 -10.33 -10.98
N LEU A 54 -1.05 -9.65 -10.18
CA LEU A 54 -0.67 -10.09 -8.85
C LEU A 54 -1.87 -10.12 -7.88
N LYS A 55 -2.78 -9.14 -7.96
CA LYS A 55 -4.03 -9.15 -7.17
C LYS A 55 -4.92 -10.33 -7.54
N GLN A 56 -4.98 -10.70 -8.82
CA GLN A 56 -5.71 -11.87 -9.26
C GLN A 56 -5.07 -13.15 -8.72
N LEU A 57 -3.73 -13.26 -8.83
CA LEU A 57 -3.00 -14.39 -8.28
C LEU A 57 -3.16 -14.52 -6.77
N ILE A 58 -3.21 -13.41 -6.03
CA ILE A 58 -3.52 -13.39 -4.59
C ILE A 58 -4.96 -13.79 -4.32
N ARG A 59 -5.94 -13.40 -5.14
CA ARG A 59 -7.31 -13.90 -4.97
C ARG A 59 -7.38 -15.41 -5.19
N ASP A 60 -6.78 -15.89 -6.27
CA ASP A 60 -6.70 -17.32 -6.57
C ASP A 60 -5.94 -18.08 -5.47
N GLY A 61 -4.88 -17.47 -4.94
CA GLY A 61 -4.11 -17.98 -3.81
C GLY A 61 -4.93 -18.05 -2.53
N ALA A 62 -5.71 -17.01 -2.20
CA ALA A 62 -6.58 -17.01 -1.03
C ALA A 62 -7.67 -18.09 -1.10
N VAL A 63 -8.22 -18.35 -2.30
CA VAL A 63 -9.14 -19.48 -2.53
C VAL A 63 -8.42 -20.82 -2.30
N ARG A 64 -7.15 -20.94 -2.72
CA ARG A 64 -6.33 -22.12 -2.42
C ARG A 64 -6.03 -22.25 -0.91
N LEU A 65 -5.75 -21.15 -0.20
CA LEU A 65 -5.56 -21.18 1.25
C LEU A 65 -6.86 -21.52 1.99
N GLN A 66 -8.04 -21.21 1.45
CA GLN A 66 -9.31 -21.67 2.05
C GLN A 66 -9.39 -23.21 2.16
N THR A 67 -8.56 -23.94 1.40
CA THR A 67 -8.41 -25.39 1.53
C THR A 67 -7.70 -25.85 2.82
N SER A 68 -7.25 -24.96 3.71
CA SER A 68 -6.75 -25.32 5.07
C SER A 68 -7.75 -26.19 5.85
N ALA A 69 -9.04 -26.06 5.55
CA ALA A 69 -10.09 -26.91 6.15
C ALA A 69 -9.85 -28.41 5.90
N ILE A 70 -9.26 -28.74 4.74
CA ILE A 70 -9.20 -30.11 4.27
C ILE A 70 -8.25 -30.95 5.14
N PRO A 71 -6.98 -30.58 5.41
CA PRO A 71 -6.16 -31.31 6.37
C PRO A 71 -6.82 -31.43 7.75
N LEU A 72 -7.40 -30.34 8.27
CA LEU A 72 -8.08 -30.35 9.56
C LEU A 72 -9.23 -31.35 9.59
N SER A 73 -10.00 -31.47 8.51
CA SER A 73 -11.11 -32.44 8.43
C SER A 73 -10.64 -33.90 8.53
N TYR A 74 -9.50 -34.26 7.94
CA TYR A 74 -8.92 -35.61 8.11
C TYR A 74 -8.53 -35.84 9.57
N TYR A 75 -7.92 -34.85 10.21
CA TYR A 75 -7.53 -34.96 11.61
C TYR A 75 -8.73 -35.00 12.56
N LEU A 76 -9.80 -34.26 12.28
CA LEU A 76 -11.03 -34.31 13.05
C LEU A 76 -11.76 -35.64 12.92
N ASP A 77 -11.77 -36.23 11.73
CA ASP A 77 -12.30 -37.58 11.55
C ASP A 77 -11.52 -38.61 12.39
N ILE A 78 -10.18 -38.53 12.39
CA ILE A 78 -9.32 -39.37 13.22
C ILE A 78 -9.63 -39.19 14.72
N LEU A 79 -9.67 -37.94 15.18
CA LEU A 79 -9.94 -37.61 16.58
C LEU A 79 -11.31 -38.10 17.01
N GLY A 80 -12.33 -37.88 16.18
CA GLY A 80 -13.70 -38.31 16.45
C GLY A 80 -13.84 -39.82 16.46
N ASN A 81 -13.23 -40.55 15.52
CA ASN A 81 -13.26 -42.01 15.51
C ASN A 81 -12.55 -42.61 16.75
N LYS A 82 -11.43 -42.03 17.19
CA LYS A 82 -10.75 -42.44 18.44
C LYS A 82 -11.58 -42.11 19.67
N THR A 83 -12.22 -40.94 19.70
CA THR A 83 -13.13 -40.52 20.79
C THR A 83 -14.35 -41.44 20.88
N ALA A 84 -14.98 -41.78 19.75
CA ALA A 84 -16.10 -42.72 19.70
C ALA A 84 -15.69 -44.10 20.20
N THR A 85 -14.47 -44.55 19.89
CA THR A 85 -13.92 -45.83 20.39
C THR A 85 -13.75 -45.80 21.91
N LEU A 86 -13.13 -44.74 22.46
CA LEU A 86 -12.98 -44.56 23.91
C LEU A 86 -14.32 -44.54 24.64
N LEU A 87 -15.31 -43.82 24.09
CA LEU A 87 -16.65 -43.74 24.67
C LEU A 87 -17.36 -45.09 24.61
N ARG A 88 -17.29 -45.83 23.49
CA ARG A 88 -17.85 -47.19 23.39
C ARG A 88 -17.23 -48.14 24.41
N GLU A 89 -15.92 -48.08 24.63
CA GLU A 89 -15.23 -48.90 25.63
C GLU A 89 -15.67 -48.55 27.06
N SER A 90 -15.76 -47.26 27.38
CA SER A 90 -16.31 -46.79 28.66
C SER A 90 -17.74 -47.28 28.90
N LEU A 91 -18.60 -47.24 27.87
CA LEU A 91 -19.99 -47.68 27.95
C LEU A 91 -20.14 -49.20 28.04
N LYS A 92 -19.30 -49.99 27.35
CA LYS A 92 -19.31 -51.46 27.46
C LYS A 92 -18.97 -51.91 28.88
N ASN A 93 -18.06 -51.21 29.55
CA ASN A 93 -17.69 -51.50 30.93
C ASN A 93 -18.74 -51.02 31.97
N ASN A 94 -19.78 -50.29 31.55
CA ASN A 94 -20.99 -50.07 32.36
C ASN A 94 -21.97 -51.25 32.31
N ALA A 95 -21.86 -52.13 31.31
CA ALA A 95 -22.72 -53.28 31.11
C ALA A 95 -22.06 -54.57 31.63
N GLN A 96 -21.85 -54.69 32.94
CA GLN A 96 -21.70 -56.00 33.59
C GLN A 96 -23.01 -56.44 34.25
N PRO A 97 -23.31 -57.75 34.26
CA PRO A 97 -24.68 -58.26 34.31
C PRO A 97 -25.23 -58.28 35.74
N SER A 98 -26.18 -57.40 36.03
CA SER A 98 -27.15 -57.68 37.08
C SER A 98 -28.22 -58.62 36.53
N GLN A 99 -28.08 -59.91 36.92
CA GLN A 99 -29.03 -61.02 36.84
C GLN A 99 -29.05 -61.91 35.56
N PRO A 100 -29.15 -63.26 35.70
CA PRO A 100 -28.95 -64.21 34.59
C PRO A 100 -30.16 -64.37 33.63
N ASN A 101 -31.22 -63.57 33.76
CA ASN A 101 -32.49 -63.79 33.04
C ASN A 101 -33.11 -62.52 32.44
N ALA A 102 -32.30 -61.58 31.96
CA ALA A 102 -32.77 -60.47 31.15
C ALA A 102 -32.43 -60.71 29.67
N GLN A 103 -33.45 -60.71 28.80
CA GLN A 103 -33.27 -60.57 27.34
C GLN A 103 -32.34 -59.38 27.05
N PRO A 104 -31.56 -59.41 25.95
CA PRO A 104 -30.64 -58.32 25.61
C PRO A 104 -31.45 -57.05 25.37
N GLN A 105 -31.58 -56.21 26.40
CA GLN A 105 -32.07 -54.86 26.25
C GLN A 105 -30.95 -54.07 25.58
N ASN A 106 -31.23 -53.54 24.39
CA ASN A 106 -30.43 -52.47 23.78
C ASN A 106 -30.27 -51.38 24.84
N GLY A 107 -29.07 -51.26 25.42
CA GLY A 107 -28.78 -50.25 26.43
C GLY A 107 -29.13 -48.85 25.91
N PRO A 108 -29.45 -47.89 26.79
CA PRO A 108 -29.86 -46.56 26.36
C PRO A 108 -28.80 -45.99 25.43
N SER A 109 -29.21 -45.65 24.19
CA SER A 109 -28.33 -45.06 23.19
C SER A 109 -27.71 -43.80 23.79
N ASN A 110 -26.41 -43.82 24.03
CA ASN A 110 -25.71 -42.63 24.50
C ASN A 110 -25.84 -41.55 23.41
N GLN A 111 -26.59 -40.48 23.69
CA GLN A 111 -26.91 -39.45 22.71
C GLN A 111 -25.65 -38.73 22.18
N ALA A 112 -24.61 -38.58 23.01
CA ALA A 112 -23.36 -37.96 22.57
C ALA A 112 -22.61 -38.86 21.56
N LEU A 113 -22.63 -40.17 21.76
CA LEU A 113 -22.08 -41.13 20.80
C LEU A 113 -22.85 -41.10 19.47
N VAL A 114 -24.18 -41.10 19.53
CA VAL A 114 -25.04 -41.03 18.33
C VAL A 114 -24.79 -39.74 17.54
N ASN A 115 -24.76 -38.60 18.23
CA ASN A 115 -24.50 -37.30 17.59
C ASN A 115 -23.10 -37.25 16.97
N LEU A 116 -22.08 -37.79 17.67
CA LEU A 116 -20.72 -37.86 17.16
C LEU A 116 -20.63 -38.72 15.89
N GLU A 117 -21.19 -39.92 15.91
CA GLU A 117 -21.21 -40.81 14.74
C GLU A 117 -21.94 -40.19 13.54
N GLN A 118 -23.05 -39.52 13.79
CA GLN A 118 -23.79 -38.82 12.74
C GLN A 118 -22.97 -37.67 12.13
N SER A 119 -22.32 -36.86 12.98
CA SER A 119 -21.46 -35.77 12.51
C SER A 119 -20.22 -36.26 11.76
N LEU A 120 -19.62 -37.37 12.18
CA LEU A 120 -18.53 -38.03 11.45
C LEU A 120 -18.99 -38.57 10.09
N GLY A 121 -20.20 -39.11 10.00
CA GLY A 121 -20.78 -39.54 8.73
C GLY A 121 -20.97 -38.41 7.72
N ILE A 122 -21.34 -37.21 8.19
CA ILE A 122 -21.43 -36.00 7.36
C ILE A 122 -20.03 -35.57 6.90
N LEU A 123 -19.07 -35.51 7.83
CA LEU A 123 -17.69 -35.12 7.53
C LEU A 123 -17.02 -36.10 6.55
N GLY A 124 -17.26 -37.40 6.68
CA GLY A 124 -16.75 -38.43 5.77
C GLY A 124 -17.24 -38.23 4.33
N LYS A 125 -18.53 -37.94 4.13
CA LYS A 125 -19.07 -37.62 2.79
C LYS A 125 -18.39 -36.39 2.17
N LEU A 126 -18.10 -35.38 2.97
CA LEU A 126 -17.38 -34.17 2.53
C LEU A 126 -15.92 -34.47 2.18
N LEU A 127 -15.26 -35.35 2.94
CA LEU A 127 -13.90 -35.83 2.64
C LEU A 127 -13.86 -36.62 1.32
N ASP A 128 -14.85 -37.47 1.06
CA ASP A 128 -14.94 -38.22 -0.20
C ASP A 128 -15.15 -37.28 -1.40
N LEU A 129 -16.00 -36.26 -1.23
CA LEU A 129 -16.22 -35.22 -2.23
C LEU A 129 -14.94 -34.42 -2.51
N SER A 130 -14.16 -34.12 -1.46
CA SER A 130 -12.85 -33.47 -1.56
C SER A 130 -11.87 -34.29 -2.41
N GLN A 131 -11.80 -35.60 -2.18
CA GLN A 131 -10.94 -36.50 -2.97
C GLN A 131 -11.40 -36.58 -4.44
N GLN A 132 -12.71 -36.59 -4.68
CA GLN A 132 -13.26 -36.57 -6.04
C GLN A 132 -12.85 -35.29 -6.79
N TYR A 133 -13.01 -34.12 -6.17
CA TYR A 133 -12.62 -32.83 -6.74
C TYR A 133 -11.12 -32.75 -7.01
N ALA A 134 -10.31 -33.27 -6.09
CA ALA A 134 -8.85 -33.38 -6.26
C ALA A 134 -8.46 -34.34 -7.41
N SER A 135 -9.22 -35.40 -7.66
CA SER A 135 -8.98 -36.32 -8.79
C SER A 135 -9.31 -35.69 -10.15
N GLN A 136 -10.30 -34.78 -10.17
CA GLN A 136 -10.78 -34.09 -11.37
C GLN A 136 -10.02 -32.78 -11.65
N GLY A 137 -9.16 -32.33 -10.73
CA GLY A 137 -8.46 -31.06 -10.83
C GLY A 137 -9.39 -29.84 -10.71
N VAL A 138 -10.54 -30.01 -10.05
CA VAL A 138 -11.58 -28.99 -9.93
C VAL A 138 -11.60 -28.46 -8.50
N ILE A 139 -11.75 -27.14 -8.34
CA ILE A 139 -11.96 -26.50 -7.03
C ILE A 139 -13.44 -26.11 -6.96
N LYS A 140 -14.18 -26.71 -6.03
CA LYS A 140 -15.61 -26.48 -5.79
C LYS A 140 -15.89 -26.43 -4.28
N PRO A 141 -16.93 -25.70 -3.83
CA PRO A 141 -17.35 -25.73 -2.43
C PRO A 141 -17.68 -27.15 -1.97
N LEU A 142 -17.17 -27.54 -0.79
CA LEU A 142 -17.48 -28.83 -0.17
C LEU A 142 -18.74 -28.69 0.68
N VAL A 143 -19.87 -29.11 0.10
CA VAL A 143 -21.21 -29.02 0.69
C VAL A 143 -21.95 -30.32 0.45
N VAL A 144 -22.70 -30.77 1.46
CA VAL A 144 -23.60 -31.93 1.37
C VAL A 144 -25.00 -31.54 1.83
N ASP A 145 -26.02 -32.06 1.15
CA ASP A 145 -27.42 -31.87 1.55
C ASP A 145 -27.77 -32.82 2.71
N VAL A 146 -28.20 -32.26 3.84
CA VAL A 146 -28.67 -33.00 5.01
C VAL A 146 -30.10 -32.58 5.30
N GLY A 147 -31.06 -33.36 4.78
CA GLY A 147 -32.48 -33.01 4.86
C GLY A 147 -32.83 -31.85 3.93
N LYS A 148 -33.21 -30.69 4.49
CA LYS A 148 -33.50 -29.45 3.74
C LYS A 148 -32.38 -28.39 3.84
N GLU A 149 -31.31 -28.68 4.56
CA GLU A 149 -30.21 -27.75 4.81
C GLU A 149 -28.93 -28.22 4.12
N GLN A 150 -28.14 -27.25 3.66
CA GLN A 150 -26.82 -27.49 3.09
C GLN A 150 -25.76 -27.29 4.16
N ILE A 151 -24.98 -28.33 4.44
CA ILE A 151 -23.91 -28.29 5.43
C ILE A 151 -22.56 -28.24 4.71
N GLY A 152 -21.80 -27.18 4.94
CA GLY A 152 -20.45 -27.01 4.43
C GLY A 152 -19.39 -27.71 5.29
N ILE A 153 -18.17 -27.85 4.76
CA ILE A 153 -17.06 -28.46 5.48
C ILE A 153 -16.71 -27.75 6.79
N THR A 154 -16.77 -26.43 6.84
CA THR A 154 -16.50 -25.66 8.07
C THR A 154 -17.52 -25.95 9.16
N ASP A 155 -18.81 -25.95 8.82
CA ASP A 155 -19.88 -26.24 9.77
C ASP A 155 -19.84 -27.69 10.24
N SER A 156 -19.55 -28.62 9.32
CA SER A 156 -19.38 -30.04 9.64
C SER A 156 -18.19 -30.28 10.57
N MET A 157 -17.06 -29.61 10.35
CA MET A 157 -15.89 -29.70 11.23
C MET A 157 -16.17 -29.12 12.61
N LEU A 158 -16.87 -27.97 12.70
CA LEU A 158 -17.26 -27.38 13.96
C LEU A 158 -18.21 -28.30 14.74
N LEU A 159 -19.18 -28.89 14.04
CA LEU A 159 -20.11 -29.85 14.61
C LEU A 159 -19.39 -31.09 15.15
N VAL A 160 -18.45 -31.66 14.36
CA VAL A 160 -17.63 -32.79 14.82
C VAL A 160 -16.78 -32.39 16.03
N ALA A 161 -16.14 -31.23 16.01
CA ALA A 161 -15.33 -30.75 17.12
C ALA A 161 -16.16 -30.60 18.41
N GLN A 162 -17.35 -30.02 18.32
CA GLN A 162 -18.28 -29.89 19.44
C GLN A 162 -18.72 -31.26 19.98
N ASN A 163 -19.10 -32.19 19.09
CA ASN A 163 -19.50 -33.54 19.48
C ASN A 163 -18.34 -34.35 20.07
N ILE A 164 -17.09 -34.12 19.65
CA ILE A 164 -15.90 -34.70 20.27
C ILE A 164 -15.80 -34.22 21.73
N VAL A 165 -15.89 -32.91 21.98
CA VAL A 165 -15.82 -32.36 23.35
C VAL A 165 -16.93 -32.93 24.23
N LEU A 166 -18.18 -32.96 23.71
CA LEU A 166 -19.32 -33.53 24.43
C LEU A 166 -19.13 -35.01 24.73
N ALA A 167 -18.65 -35.80 23.76
CA ALA A 167 -18.38 -37.20 23.94
C ALA A 167 -17.26 -37.44 24.97
N LEU A 168 -16.16 -36.68 24.92
CA LEU A 168 -15.06 -36.75 25.90
C LEU A 168 -15.52 -36.43 27.32
N GLY A 169 -16.46 -35.50 27.49
CA GLY A 169 -17.06 -35.20 28.79
C GLY A 169 -17.88 -36.35 29.38
N GLN A 170 -18.28 -37.33 28.57
CA GLN A 170 -19.02 -38.52 29.00
C GLN A 170 -18.17 -39.78 29.13
N VAL A 171 -16.86 -39.69 28.82
CA VAL A 171 -15.92 -40.80 28.98
C VAL A 171 -15.57 -40.95 30.46
N ASP A 172 -15.89 -42.12 31.04
CA ASP A 172 -15.52 -42.44 32.42
C ASP A 172 -14.13 -43.10 32.45
N LEU A 173 -13.09 -42.32 32.77
CA LEU A 173 -11.69 -42.75 32.82
C LEU A 173 -11.43 -43.91 33.79
N SER A 174 -12.21 -44.03 34.87
CA SER A 174 -12.04 -45.12 35.84
C SER A 174 -12.30 -46.49 35.22
N LYS A 175 -13.08 -46.52 34.13
CA LYS A 175 -13.50 -47.74 33.44
C LYS A 175 -12.65 -48.10 32.23
N ILE A 176 -11.57 -47.37 31.95
CA ILE A 176 -10.75 -47.54 30.72
C ILE A 176 -9.29 -47.88 31.09
N GLN A 177 -9.05 -48.33 32.32
CA GLN A 177 -7.69 -48.56 32.86
C GLN A 177 -6.89 -49.71 32.21
N GLN A 178 -7.45 -50.43 31.24
CA GLN A 178 -6.68 -51.42 30.46
C GLN A 178 -6.27 -50.82 29.10
N ASN A 179 -4.97 -50.85 28.80
CA ASN A 179 -4.31 -50.51 27.52
C ASN A 179 -4.25 -49.02 27.11
N ASN A 180 -3.24 -48.24 27.54
CA ASN A 180 -2.80 -46.95 26.96
C ASN A 180 -3.87 -45.85 26.65
N ASN A 181 -5.13 -46.09 26.98
CA ASN A 181 -6.28 -45.29 26.58
C ASN A 181 -6.45 -44.02 27.42
N GLY A 182 -5.97 -44.03 28.67
CA GLY A 182 -5.90 -42.82 29.49
C GLY A 182 -4.95 -41.77 28.90
N GLN A 183 -3.81 -42.18 28.35
CA GLN A 183 -2.90 -41.28 27.66
C GLN A 183 -3.50 -40.77 26.34
N LEU A 184 -4.25 -41.61 25.63
CA LEU A 184 -4.99 -41.20 24.44
C LEU A 184 -6.05 -40.14 24.76
N TYR A 185 -6.83 -40.32 25.82
CA TYR A 185 -7.80 -39.33 26.29
C TYR A 185 -7.14 -37.98 26.58
N GLU A 186 -6.05 -37.98 27.37
CA GLU A 186 -5.28 -36.78 27.69
C GLU A 186 -4.73 -36.07 26.43
N ASN A 187 -4.22 -36.84 25.46
CA ASN A 187 -3.70 -36.28 24.22
C ASN A 187 -4.82 -35.68 23.34
N ILE A 188 -6.00 -36.31 23.26
CA ILE A 188 -7.15 -35.77 22.54
C ILE A 188 -7.66 -34.49 23.24
N MET A 189 -7.78 -34.50 24.57
CA MET A 189 -8.18 -33.34 25.36
C MET A 189 -7.22 -32.17 25.17
N LYS A 190 -5.91 -32.44 25.13
CA LYS A 190 -4.89 -31.42 24.82
C LYS A 190 -5.12 -30.80 23.43
N VAL A 191 -5.34 -31.61 22.40
CA VAL A 191 -5.60 -31.10 21.04
C VAL A 191 -6.87 -30.27 20.95
N MET A 192 -7.94 -30.71 21.63
CA MET A 192 -9.25 -30.08 21.55
C MET A 192 -9.37 -28.79 22.38
N LEU A 193 -8.72 -28.72 23.55
CA LEU A 193 -8.94 -27.65 24.53
C LEU A 193 -7.70 -26.82 24.87
N LEU A 194 -6.50 -27.40 24.78
CA LEU A 194 -5.26 -26.76 25.29
C LEU A 194 -4.26 -26.43 24.17
N GLY A 195 -4.48 -26.96 22.97
CA GLY A 195 -3.62 -26.83 21.81
C GLY A 195 -2.33 -27.65 21.84
N ALA A 196 -1.70 -27.77 20.67
CA ALA A 196 -0.43 -28.46 20.49
C ALA A 196 0.77 -27.57 20.86
N GLY A 197 1.64 -28.01 21.80
CA GLY A 197 2.98 -27.41 21.99
C GLY A 197 3.34 -26.83 23.36
N GLY A 198 2.48 -26.90 24.38
CA GLY A 198 2.81 -26.41 25.73
C GLY A 198 3.70 -27.39 26.52
N THR A 199 5.00 -27.08 26.66
CA THR A 199 5.82 -27.61 27.76
C THR A 199 6.13 -26.45 28.71
N ASN A 200 5.83 -26.63 30.00
CA ASN A 200 6.22 -25.73 31.10
C ASN A 200 5.36 -24.46 31.34
N GLY A 201 4.03 -24.60 31.40
CA GLY A 201 3.18 -23.63 32.12
C GLY A 201 2.96 -22.25 31.47
N ALA A 202 3.41 -22.03 30.24
CA ALA A 202 3.00 -20.89 29.41
C ALA A 202 2.07 -21.39 28.30
N TYR A 203 0.79 -20.99 28.32
CA TYR A 203 -0.20 -21.40 27.33
C TYR A 203 -0.01 -20.62 26.01
N ASN A 204 0.57 -21.28 25.00
CA ASN A 204 0.76 -20.78 23.61
C ASN A 204 0.50 -21.90 22.55
N GLY A 205 -0.36 -22.88 22.86
CA GLY A 205 -0.72 -23.94 21.91
C GLY A 205 -1.91 -23.54 21.03
N VAL A 206 -1.99 -24.09 19.82
CA VAL A 206 -3.11 -23.86 18.89
C VAL A 206 -4.09 -25.03 19.01
N SER A 207 -5.34 -24.76 19.37
CA SER A 207 -6.42 -25.77 19.46
C SER A 207 -7.22 -25.88 18.16
N VAL A 208 -8.04 -26.93 18.05
CA VAL A 208 -9.04 -27.05 16.97
C VAL A 208 -9.99 -25.85 16.96
N GLY A 209 -10.39 -25.34 18.14
CA GLY A 209 -11.28 -24.18 18.26
C GLY A 209 -10.64 -22.91 17.71
N ASP A 210 -9.36 -22.67 18.02
CA ASP A 210 -8.61 -21.51 17.52
C ASP A 210 -8.52 -21.51 16.00
N ILE A 211 -8.25 -22.68 15.40
CA ILE A 211 -8.22 -22.84 13.95
C ILE A 211 -9.60 -22.62 13.35
N ALA A 212 -10.67 -23.14 13.96
CA ALA A 212 -12.03 -22.92 13.48
C ALA A 212 -12.42 -21.43 13.50
N THR A 213 -12.06 -20.70 14.55
CA THR A 213 -12.23 -19.25 14.63
C THR A 213 -11.36 -18.53 13.58
N GLY A 214 -10.10 -18.94 13.43
CA GLY A 214 -9.19 -18.44 12.38
C GLY A 214 -9.76 -18.64 10.98
N MET A 215 -10.37 -19.80 10.70
CA MET A 215 -11.04 -20.11 9.45
C MET A 215 -12.27 -19.23 9.19
N GLN A 216 -13.11 -19.01 10.20
CA GLN A 216 -14.27 -18.12 10.08
C GLN A 216 -13.84 -16.68 9.80
N ASN A 217 -12.82 -16.20 10.53
CA ASN A 217 -12.24 -14.88 10.32
C ASN A 217 -11.61 -14.74 8.92
N PHE A 218 -10.83 -15.73 8.49
CA PHE A 218 -10.24 -15.79 7.16
C PHE A 218 -11.32 -15.81 6.07
N SER A 219 -12.35 -16.65 6.23
CA SER A 219 -13.47 -16.74 5.28
C SER A 219 -14.32 -15.47 5.22
N SER A 220 -14.47 -14.76 6.34
CA SER A 220 -15.13 -13.45 6.37
C SER A 220 -14.28 -12.43 5.60
N GLN A 221 -12.96 -12.43 5.82
CA GLN A 221 -12.03 -11.54 5.13
C GLN A 221 -11.96 -11.83 3.63
N THR A 222 -11.95 -13.09 3.19
CA THR A 222 -11.95 -13.43 1.75
C THR A 222 -13.20 -12.90 1.06
N GLY A 223 -14.37 -12.97 1.72
CA GLY A 223 -15.64 -12.46 1.20
C GLY A 223 -15.67 -10.94 0.98
N LEU A 224 -14.79 -10.20 1.66
CA LEU A 224 -14.67 -8.74 1.52
C LEU A 224 -13.69 -8.31 0.41
N ILE A 225 -12.97 -9.25 -0.20
CA ILE A 225 -11.89 -8.94 -1.14
C ILE A 225 -12.43 -8.91 -2.57
N GLY A 226 -12.46 -7.71 -3.14
CA GLY A 226 -12.94 -7.42 -4.50
C GLY A 226 -11.86 -6.88 -5.42
N ALA A 227 -12.24 -6.50 -6.65
CA ALA A 227 -11.32 -5.93 -7.64
C ALA A 227 -10.63 -4.63 -7.17
N ASN A 228 -11.28 -3.92 -6.25
CA ASN A 228 -10.81 -2.62 -5.75
C ASN A 228 -10.13 -2.71 -4.38
N SER A 229 -9.89 -3.91 -3.83
CA SER A 229 -9.25 -4.05 -2.53
C SER A 229 -7.84 -3.43 -2.52
N THR A 230 -7.54 -2.77 -1.41
CA THR A 230 -6.27 -2.13 -1.13
C THR A 230 -5.18 -3.17 -0.90
N VAL A 231 -3.92 -2.77 -1.08
CA VAL A 231 -2.76 -3.63 -0.78
C VAL A 231 -2.73 -4.02 0.70
N SER A 232 -3.23 -3.16 1.59
CA SER A 232 -3.29 -3.44 3.03
C SER A 232 -4.32 -4.52 3.37
N GLU A 233 -5.52 -4.45 2.79
CA GLU A 233 -6.56 -5.47 2.98
C GLU A 233 -6.11 -6.83 2.46
N LEU A 234 -5.49 -6.85 1.27
CA LEU A 234 -4.91 -8.06 0.70
C LEU A 234 -3.81 -8.62 1.61
N ASN A 235 -2.93 -7.78 2.17
CA ASN A 235 -1.87 -8.22 3.08
C ASN A 235 -2.42 -8.77 4.40
N ALA A 236 -3.48 -8.18 4.94
CA ALA A 236 -4.15 -8.67 6.15
C ALA A 236 -4.74 -10.07 5.92
N LEU A 237 -5.45 -10.24 4.79
CA LEU A 237 -5.93 -11.54 4.35
C LEU A 237 -4.79 -12.55 4.19
N ILE A 238 -3.70 -12.12 3.53
CA ILE A 238 -2.55 -12.97 3.27
C ILE A 238 -1.95 -13.52 4.57
N LYS A 239 -1.70 -12.62 5.53
CA LYS A 239 -1.14 -12.99 6.84
C LYS A 239 -2.06 -13.91 7.61
N SER A 240 -3.36 -13.64 7.59
CA SER A 240 -4.39 -14.47 8.21
C SER A 240 -4.36 -15.90 7.64
N GLY A 241 -4.34 -16.04 6.32
CA GLY A 241 -4.28 -17.34 5.64
C GLY A 241 -2.97 -18.09 5.90
N ILE A 242 -1.82 -17.40 5.86
CA ILE A 242 -0.51 -18.01 6.19
C ILE A 242 -0.47 -18.52 7.63
N SER A 243 -0.99 -17.72 8.59
CA SER A 243 -1.06 -18.13 10.00
C SER A 243 -1.91 -19.37 10.13
N LEU A 244 -3.12 -19.34 9.56
CA LEU A 244 -4.08 -20.43 9.60
C LEU A 244 -3.51 -21.74 9.03
N ASP A 245 -2.78 -21.69 7.91
CA ASP A 245 -2.14 -22.87 7.33
C ASP A 245 -1.02 -23.43 8.22
N ARG A 246 -0.14 -22.57 8.73
CA ARG A 246 0.95 -23.00 9.62
C ARG A 246 0.41 -23.64 10.89
N GLU A 247 -0.64 -23.03 11.44
CA GLU A 247 -1.38 -23.51 12.60
C GLU A 247 -2.01 -24.88 12.35
N THR A 248 -2.69 -25.04 11.20
CA THR A 248 -3.29 -26.30 10.76
C THR A 248 -2.26 -27.40 10.57
N LEU A 249 -1.15 -27.11 9.90
CA LEU A 249 -0.07 -28.07 9.68
C LEU A 249 0.62 -28.46 11.00
N GLY A 250 0.85 -27.48 11.89
CA GLY A 250 1.43 -27.70 13.21
C GLY A 250 0.55 -28.60 14.09
N LEU A 251 -0.76 -28.34 14.11
CA LEU A 251 -1.72 -29.18 14.82
C LEU A 251 -1.76 -30.60 14.23
N GLY A 252 -1.75 -30.71 12.90
CA GLY A 252 -1.69 -31.99 12.20
C GLY A 252 -0.47 -32.83 12.60
N SER A 253 0.72 -32.23 12.57
CA SER A 253 1.96 -32.89 12.99
C SER A 253 1.91 -33.34 14.46
N PHE A 254 1.28 -32.56 15.34
CA PHE A 254 1.09 -32.94 16.73
C PHE A 254 0.15 -34.15 16.87
N ILE A 255 -0.96 -34.16 16.12
CA ILE A 255 -1.90 -35.29 16.10
C ILE A 255 -1.18 -36.54 15.58
N GLU A 256 -0.46 -36.44 14.47
CA GLU A 256 0.33 -37.56 13.95
C GLU A 256 1.33 -38.08 14.98
N LYS A 257 2.08 -37.21 15.65
CA LYS A 257 3.09 -37.62 16.62
C LYS A 257 2.50 -38.25 17.90
N ASN A 258 1.43 -37.68 18.44
CA ASN A 258 0.95 -38.01 19.80
C ASN A 258 -0.30 -38.91 19.81
N ILE A 259 -1.03 -38.97 18.70
CA ILE A 259 -2.28 -39.73 18.57
C ILE A 259 -2.11 -40.90 17.57
N CYS A 260 -1.20 -40.75 16.60
CA CYS A 260 -0.90 -41.74 15.55
C CYS A 260 0.47 -42.41 15.78
N SER A 261 0.59 -43.28 16.78
CA SER A 261 1.85 -44.01 17.01
C SER A 261 2.05 -45.18 16.04
N SER A 262 3.27 -45.70 15.93
CA SER A 262 3.57 -46.92 15.16
C SER A 262 2.80 -48.16 15.64
N ALA A 263 2.34 -48.15 16.89
CA ALA A 263 1.49 -49.20 17.48
C ALA A 263 -0.02 -48.99 17.24
N SER A 264 -0.46 -47.76 16.93
CA SER A 264 -1.87 -47.42 16.62
C SER A 264 -1.92 -46.41 15.47
N PRO A 265 -1.70 -46.85 14.21
CA PRO A 265 -1.67 -45.95 13.07
C PRO A 265 -3.04 -45.30 12.88
N CYS A 266 -3.05 -43.99 12.59
CA CYS A 266 -4.31 -43.25 12.35
C CYS A 266 -4.99 -43.62 11.03
N PHE A 267 -4.25 -44.24 10.12
CA PHE A 267 -4.79 -44.77 8.88
C PHE A 267 -4.52 -46.26 8.83
N THR A 268 -5.59 -47.05 8.75
CA THR A 268 -5.51 -48.50 8.50
C THR A 268 -5.15 -48.79 7.04
N ARG A 269 -4.81 -50.04 6.72
CA ARG A 269 -4.40 -50.44 5.35
C ARG A 269 -5.49 -50.17 4.29
N SER A 270 -6.77 -50.19 4.68
CA SER A 270 -7.91 -49.83 3.83
C SER A 270 -8.09 -48.32 3.64
N GLN A 271 -7.50 -47.48 4.52
CA GLN A 271 -7.58 -46.02 4.47
C GLN A 271 -6.34 -45.38 3.80
N LEU A 272 -5.60 -46.15 2.99
CA LEU A 272 -4.41 -45.66 2.28
C LEU A 272 -4.74 -44.50 1.31
N ILE A 273 -5.97 -44.47 0.78
CA ILE A 273 -6.45 -43.40 -0.09
C ILE A 273 -6.57 -42.07 0.69
N TYR A 274 -7.08 -42.10 1.93
CA TYR A 274 -7.16 -40.92 2.80
C TYR A 274 -5.78 -40.34 3.10
N ARG A 275 -4.80 -41.19 3.44
CA ARG A 275 -3.42 -40.75 3.67
C ARG A 275 -2.81 -40.10 2.42
N LYS A 276 -2.95 -40.73 1.25
CA LYS A 276 -2.46 -40.15 -0.02
C LYS A 276 -3.16 -38.83 -0.35
N GLY A 277 -4.45 -38.71 -0.04
CA GLY A 277 -5.21 -37.47 -0.17
C GLY A 277 -4.67 -36.36 0.73
N LEU A 278 -4.48 -36.66 2.02
CA LEU A 278 -3.90 -35.74 2.99
C LEU A 278 -2.50 -35.27 2.57
N ASP A 279 -1.61 -36.20 2.21
CA ASP A 279 -0.25 -35.89 1.76
C ASP A 279 -0.26 -34.98 0.52
N ARG A 280 -1.15 -35.24 -0.44
CA ARG A 280 -1.32 -34.42 -1.64
C ARG A 280 -1.75 -32.99 -1.29
N VAL A 281 -2.71 -32.85 -0.39
CA VAL A 281 -3.25 -31.55 0.01
C VAL A 281 -2.18 -30.74 0.78
N ILE A 282 -1.47 -31.37 1.72
CA ILE A 282 -0.35 -30.74 2.44
C ILE A 282 0.72 -30.22 1.46
N ASN A 283 1.07 -31.01 0.45
CA ASN A 283 2.03 -30.60 -0.58
C ASN A 283 1.53 -29.40 -1.41
N ILE A 284 0.24 -29.38 -1.77
CA ILE A 284 -0.38 -28.25 -2.51
C ILE A 284 -0.39 -26.98 -1.64
N ILE A 285 -0.69 -27.10 -0.35
CA ILE A 285 -0.68 -25.98 0.61
C ILE A 285 0.73 -25.40 0.72
N ASN A 286 1.74 -26.24 0.97
CA ASN A 286 3.13 -25.79 1.09
C ASN A 286 3.64 -25.09 -0.18
N ALA A 287 3.33 -25.64 -1.36
CA ALA A 287 3.67 -25.02 -2.64
C ALA A 287 2.95 -23.67 -2.85
N SER A 288 1.67 -23.61 -2.49
CA SER A 288 0.85 -22.39 -2.60
C SER A 288 1.32 -21.30 -1.64
N LEU A 289 1.75 -21.67 -0.42
CA LEU A 289 2.22 -20.74 0.61
C LEU A 289 3.43 -19.94 0.12
N GLY A 290 4.44 -20.61 -0.42
CA GLY A 290 5.64 -19.95 -0.95
C GLY A 290 5.34 -19.05 -2.15
N GLN A 291 4.48 -19.52 -3.07
CA GLN A 291 4.04 -18.70 -4.21
C GLN A 291 3.33 -17.43 -3.70
N PHE A 292 2.44 -17.58 -2.74
CA PHE A 292 1.61 -16.51 -2.21
C PHE A 292 2.42 -15.46 -1.44
N GLU A 293 3.36 -15.89 -0.59
CA GLU A 293 4.31 -15.00 0.09
C GLU A 293 5.15 -14.19 -0.91
N SER A 294 5.61 -14.84 -1.98
CA SER A 294 6.42 -14.16 -3.03
C SER A 294 5.60 -13.12 -3.81
N SER A 295 4.35 -13.43 -4.15
CA SER A 295 3.46 -12.54 -4.88
C SER A 295 2.98 -11.36 -4.02
N ALA A 296 2.70 -11.60 -2.73
CA ALA A 296 2.40 -10.57 -1.75
C ALA A 296 3.56 -9.58 -1.59
N SER A 297 4.79 -10.11 -1.42
CA SER A 297 5.99 -9.29 -1.32
C SER A 297 6.22 -8.45 -2.59
N SER A 298 6.00 -9.05 -3.76
CA SER A 298 6.14 -8.36 -5.06
C SER A 298 5.10 -7.26 -5.25
N LEU A 299 3.83 -7.52 -4.92
CA LEU A 299 2.77 -6.51 -5.03
C LEU A 299 3.04 -5.28 -4.16
N TYR A 300 3.62 -5.47 -2.97
CA TYR A 300 3.98 -4.36 -2.08
C TYR A 300 5.09 -3.47 -2.64
N LYS A 301 6.02 -4.04 -3.40
CA LYS A 301 7.15 -3.33 -4.01
C LYS A 301 6.76 -2.52 -5.25
N ILE A 302 5.63 -2.85 -5.88
CA ILE A 302 5.13 -2.11 -7.04
C ILE A 302 4.38 -0.86 -6.58
N SER A 303 4.92 0.31 -6.86
CA SER A 303 4.22 1.59 -6.69
C SER A 303 3.35 1.86 -7.91
N TYR A 304 2.03 1.89 -7.78
CA TYR A 304 1.10 2.17 -8.89
C TYR A 304 -0.05 3.10 -8.45
N ILE A 305 -0.73 3.72 -9.41
CA ILE A 305 -1.89 4.59 -9.19
C ILE A 305 -3.18 3.78 -9.44
N PRO A 306 -3.98 3.42 -8.43
CA PRO A 306 -5.12 2.51 -8.61
C PRO A 306 -6.23 3.05 -9.51
N ASN A 307 -6.46 4.36 -9.48
CA ASN A 307 -7.56 5.00 -10.21
C ASN A 307 -7.13 5.50 -11.60
N LEU A 308 -5.92 5.14 -12.05
CA LEU A 308 -5.41 5.53 -13.36
C LEU A 308 -5.24 4.28 -14.24
N PHE A 309 -6.28 3.96 -15.00
CA PHE A 309 -6.30 2.77 -15.87
C PHE A 309 -5.38 2.90 -17.08
N SER A 310 -5.05 4.14 -17.49
CA SER A 310 -4.11 4.37 -18.59
C SER A 310 -2.67 4.13 -18.13
N LEU A 311 -1.88 3.49 -18.99
CA LEU A 311 -0.42 3.34 -18.78
C LEU A 311 0.29 4.70 -18.78
N LYS A 312 -0.31 5.71 -19.40
CA LYS A 312 0.23 7.04 -19.53
C LYS A 312 -0.89 8.06 -19.58
N ASP A 313 -0.79 9.12 -18.78
CA ASP A 313 -1.76 10.20 -18.76
C ASP A 313 -1.08 11.57 -18.78
N TYR A 314 -1.74 12.48 -19.47
CA TYR A 314 -1.25 13.83 -19.74
C TYR A 314 -2.29 14.85 -19.30
N GLN A 315 -1.97 15.59 -18.25
CA GLN A 315 -2.83 16.64 -17.72
C GLN A 315 -2.14 17.98 -17.89
N SER A 316 -2.91 19.00 -18.27
CA SER A 316 -2.45 20.39 -18.31
C SER A 316 -3.31 21.23 -17.38
N ALA A 317 -2.69 22.11 -16.62
CA ALA A 317 -3.37 22.98 -15.68
C ALA A 317 -2.86 24.41 -15.82
N SER A 318 -3.78 25.36 -15.68
CA SER A 318 -3.40 26.76 -15.50
C SER A 318 -2.75 26.92 -14.14
N MET A 319 -1.56 27.50 -14.13
CA MET A 319 -0.76 27.77 -12.94
C MET A 319 -0.64 29.27 -12.75
N ASN A 320 -1.09 29.76 -11.61
CA ASN A 320 -1.05 31.18 -11.26
C ASN A 320 -0.11 31.42 -10.09
N GLY A 321 0.52 32.59 -10.06
CA GLY A 321 1.64 32.83 -9.18
C GLY A 321 2.08 34.27 -9.10
N PHE A 322 3.13 34.50 -8.32
CA PHE A 322 3.75 35.81 -8.14
C PHE A 322 5.27 35.66 -8.19
N GLY A 323 5.94 36.68 -8.71
CA GLY A 323 7.38 36.75 -8.80
C GLY A 323 7.91 38.04 -8.20
N ALA A 324 9.18 37.99 -7.78
CA ALA A 324 9.95 39.16 -7.43
C ALA A 324 11.35 39.05 -8.04
N LYS A 325 11.87 40.16 -8.56
CA LYS A 325 13.25 40.26 -9.06
C LYS A 325 13.89 41.55 -8.60
N MET A 326 15.18 41.47 -8.28
CA MET A 326 15.98 42.61 -7.87
C MET A 326 17.36 42.54 -8.51
N GLY A 327 17.91 43.68 -8.89
CA GLY A 327 19.20 43.69 -9.57
C GLY A 327 19.66 45.08 -9.98
N TYR A 328 20.54 45.10 -10.97
CA TYR A 328 21.18 46.31 -11.47
C TYR A 328 21.09 46.37 -13.00
N LYS A 329 20.83 47.57 -13.54
CA LYS A 329 20.81 47.87 -14.97
C LYS A 329 22.02 48.74 -15.33
N GLN A 330 22.74 48.36 -16.37
CA GLN A 330 23.90 49.09 -16.89
C GLN A 330 23.73 49.36 -18.38
N PHE A 331 23.78 50.62 -18.82
CA PHE A 331 23.70 51.02 -20.22
C PHE A 331 25.07 51.47 -20.74
N PHE A 332 25.43 51.00 -21.94
CA PHE A 332 26.79 51.17 -22.47
C PHE A 332 26.90 52.25 -23.55
N THR A 333 25.80 52.58 -24.22
CA THR A 333 25.80 53.55 -25.32
C THR A 333 25.66 54.98 -24.80
N HIS A 334 26.25 55.97 -25.50
CA HIS A 334 26.04 57.39 -25.18
C HIS A 334 24.56 57.81 -25.27
N LYS A 335 23.80 57.19 -26.16
CA LYS A 335 22.34 57.33 -26.28
C LYS A 335 21.54 56.40 -25.35
N LYS A 336 22.24 55.51 -24.64
CA LYS A 336 21.67 54.47 -23.75
C LYS A 336 20.63 53.57 -24.39
N ASN A 337 20.82 53.29 -25.68
CA ASN A 337 19.93 52.40 -26.42
C ASN A 337 20.18 50.92 -26.09
N ILE A 338 21.40 50.58 -25.66
CA ILE A 338 21.82 49.21 -25.35
C ILE A 338 22.31 49.15 -23.91
N GLY A 339 21.80 48.18 -23.16
CA GLY A 339 22.23 47.90 -21.81
C GLY A 339 22.12 46.43 -21.45
N LEU A 340 22.51 46.11 -20.24
CA LEU A 340 22.46 44.77 -19.69
C LEU A 340 21.95 44.84 -18.24
N ARG A 341 21.16 43.86 -17.87
CA ARG A 341 20.50 43.75 -16.57
C ARG A 341 20.89 42.45 -15.90
N TYR A 342 21.47 42.51 -14.71
CA TYR A 342 21.79 41.33 -13.90
C TYR A 342 20.89 41.33 -12.66
N TYR A 343 20.28 40.19 -12.32
CA TYR A 343 19.29 40.12 -11.24
C TYR A 343 19.22 38.76 -10.57
N GLY A 344 18.78 38.77 -9.31
CA GLY A 344 18.24 37.61 -8.62
C GLY A 344 16.71 37.62 -8.71
N PHE A 345 16.10 36.44 -8.76
CA PHE A 345 14.65 36.31 -8.80
C PHE A 345 14.13 35.14 -7.95
N LEU A 346 12.87 35.27 -7.56
CA LEU A 346 12.09 34.26 -6.85
C LEU A 346 10.67 34.27 -7.42
N ASP A 347 10.24 33.14 -7.95
CA ASP A 347 8.91 32.91 -8.50
C ASP A 347 8.20 31.83 -7.68
N TYR A 348 6.93 32.05 -7.37
CA TYR A 348 6.03 31.08 -6.79
C TYR A 348 4.83 30.87 -7.70
N GLY A 349 4.38 29.63 -7.88
CA GLY A 349 3.17 29.29 -8.64
C GLY A 349 2.43 28.08 -8.07
N TYR A 350 1.12 28.07 -8.26
CA TYR A 350 0.22 27.01 -7.82
C TYR A 350 -0.70 26.51 -8.94
N ALA A 351 -0.84 25.19 -9.08
CA ALA A 351 -1.69 24.53 -10.06
C ALA A 351 -2.48 23.36 -9.45
N ASN A 352 -3.66 23.09 -9.99
CA ASN A 352 -4.44 21.89 -9.72
C ASN A 352 -4.57 21.07 -11.01
N PHE A 353 -4.09 19.83 -11.00
CA PHE A 353 -4.21 18.89 -12.10
C PHE A 353 -5.32 17.87 -11.82
N GLY A 354 -6.02 17.43 -12.87
CA GLY A 354 -7.02 16.36 -12.83
C GLY A 354 -8.37 16.75 -12.21
N ASP A 355 -9.34 15.84 -12.34
CA ASP A 355 -10.71 15.98 -11.81
C ASP A 355 -10.99 14.94 -10.72
N THR A 356 -11.86 15.32 -9.77
CA THR A 356 -12.40 14.47 -8.68
C THR A 356 -11.38 13.53 -8.01
N ASN A 357 -11.26 12.29 -8.48
CA ASN A 357 -10.49 11.19 -7.88
C ASN A 357 -8.98 11.18 -8.22
N LEU A 358 -8.53 12.04 -9.15
CA LEU A 358 -7.12 12.20 -9.55
C LEU A 358 -6.61 13.62 -9.32
N LYS A 359 -7.26 14.38 -8.43
CA LYS A 359 -6.89 15.77 -8.16
C LYS A 359 -5.53 15.87 -7.48
N VAL A 360 -4.57 16.50 -8.17
CA VAL A 360 -3.21 16.75 -7.67
C VAL A 360 -2.97 18.25 -7.55
N GLY A 361 -2.76 18.73 -6.34
CA GLY A 361 -2.28 20.09 -6.08
C GLY A 361 -0.75 20.13 -6.20
N ALA A 362 -0.23 21.11 -6.93
CA ALA A 362 1.19 21.29 -7.16
C ALA A 362 1.60 22.75 -6.91
N ASN A 363 2.62 22.92 -6.07
CA ASN A 363 3.30 24.19 -5.87
C ASN A 363 4.66 24.14 -6.57
N LEU A 364 5.05 25.26 -7.18
CA LEU A 364 6.34 25.46 -7.79
C LEU A 364 7.01 26.69 -7.16
N VAL A 365 8.23 26.53 -6.68
CA VAL A 365 9.11 27.64 -6.31
C VAL A 365 10.33 27.60 -7.22
N THR A 366 10.59 28.68 -7.95
CA THR A 366 11.77 28.82 -8.80
C THR A 366 12.60 29.99 -8.30
N TYR A 367 13.89 29.77 -8.05
CA TYR A 367 14.79 30.80 -7.55
C TYR A 367 16.12 30.72 -8.28
N GLY A 368 16.72 31.87 -8.56
CA GLY A 368 17.94 31.89 -9.34
C GLY A 368 18.46 33.27 -9.66
N VAL A 369 19.34 33.30 -10.64
CA VAL A 369 19.96 34.51 -11.17
C VAL A 369 19.83 34.55 -12.68
N GLY A 370 19.73 35.75 -13.21
CA GLY A 370 19.51 35.97 -14.63
C GLY A 370 20.27 37.18 -15.16
N THR A 371 20.43 37.17 -16.47
CA THR A 371 21.00 38.28 -17.23
C THR A 371 20.17 38.55 -18.46
N ASP A 372 19.75 39.80 -18.65
CA ASP A 372 19.01 40.22 -19.84
C ASP A 372 19.74 41.33 -20.58
N PHE A 373 19.80 41.20 -21.90
CA PHE A 373 20.09 42.28 -22.81
C PHE A 373 18.91 43.24 -22.87
N LEU A 374 19.17 44.54 -22.81
CA LEU A 374 18.18 45.60 -22.84
C LEU A 374 18.36 46.42 -24.13
N TYR A 375 17.26 46.64 -24.84
CA TYR A 375 17.24 47.50 -26.04
C TYR A 375 16.12 48.54 -25.94
N ASN A 376 16.45 49.82 -25.90
CA ASN A 376 15.46 50.90 -25.89
C ASN A 376 15.07 51.25 -27.34
N VAL A 377 13.79 51.07 -27.67
CA VAL A 377 13.25 51.24 -29.03
C VAL A 377 12.71 52.66 -29.23
N TYR A 378 12.09 53.23 -28.19
CA TYR A 378 11.44 54.54 -28.27
C TYR A 378 11.60 55.31 -26.96
N GLU A 379 12.01 56.58 -27.06
CA GLU A 379 12.10 57.51 -25.95
C GLU A 379 11.29 58.77 -26.29
N ARG A 380 10.41 59.21 -25.38
CA ARG A 380 9.67 60.46 -25.50
C ARG A 380 9.83 61.27 -24.22
N SER A 381 10.34 62.49 -24.37
CA SER A 381 10.53 63.44 -23.27
C SER A 381 9.47 64.55 -23.32
N ARG A 382 8.73 64.77 -22.24
CA ARG A 382 7.73 65.85 -22.12
C ARG A 382 7.95 66.60 -20.79
N ARG A 383 8.52 67.81 -20.88
CA ARG A 383 8.85 68.70 -19.73
C ARG A 383 9.63 68.02 -18.59
N ARG A 384 8.95 67.41 -17.61
CA ARG A 384 9.53 66.79 -16.40
C ARG A 384 9.36 65.26 -16.34
N GLU A 385 8.82 64.67 -17.41
CA GLU A 385 8.52 63.24 -17.49
C GLU A 385 9.21 62.65 -18.73
N ARG A 386 9.92 61.53 -18.55
CA ARG A 386 10.47 60.73 -19.65
C ARG A 386 9.77 59.38 -19.70
N THR A 387 9.31 58.99 -20.88
CA THR A 387 8.71 57.69 -21.14
C THR A 387 9.58 56.93 -22.12
N THR A 388 10.08 55.76 -21.68
CA THR A 388 10.93 54.89 -22.49
C THR A 388 10.27 53.53 -22.66
N ILE A 389 10.20 53.06 -23.90
CA ILE A 389 9.75 51.70 -24.25
C ILE A 389 10.98 50.92 -24.72
N GLY A 390 11.21 49.77 -24.10
CA GLY A 390 12.33 48.89 -24.44
C GLY A 390 11.94 47.42 -24.49
N LEU A 391 12.77 46.65 -25.16
CA LEU A 391 12.73 45.19 -25.18
C LEU A 391 13.80 44.63 -24.26
N PHE A 392 13.56 43.44 -23.73
CA PHE A 392 14.58 42.67 -23.04
C PHE A 392 14.59 41.22 -23.51
N PHE A 393 15.79 40.65 -23.57
CA PHE A 393 16.03 39.24 -23.91
C PHE A 393 17.17 38.69 -23.06
N GLY A 394 16.93 37.61 -22.35
CA GLY A 394 17.90 37.08 -21.41
C GLY A 394 17.79 35.60 -21.13
N ALA A 395 18.77 35.14 -20.35
CA ALA A 395 18.88 33.77 -19.89
C ALA A 395 19.00 33.74 -18.36
N GLN A 396 18.42 32.71 -17.77
CA GLN A 396 18.33 32.51 -16.33
C GLN A 396 18.80 31.11 -15.97
N ILE A 397 19.51 31.03 -14.85
CA ILE A 397 19.90 29.78 -14.21
C ILE A 397 19.19 29.72 -12.87
N ALA A 398 18.44 28.64 -12.64
CA ALA A 398 17.59 28.52 -11.47
C ALA A 398 17.59 27.13 -10.85
N GLY A 399 17.33 27.08 -9.55
CA GLY A 399 16.74 25.92 -8.90
C GLY A 399 15.22 26.01 -8.96
N GLN A 400 14.56 24.90 -9.22
CA GLN A 400 13.11 24.77 -9.10
C GLN A 400 12.78 23.68 -8.08
N THR A 401 11.80 23.93 -7.23
CA THR A 401 11.27 22.98 -6.26
C THR A 401 9.79 22.78 -6.50
N TRP A 402 9.41 21.56 -6.88
CA TRP A 402 8.03 21.12 -6.95
C TRP A 402 7.62 20.50 -5.62
N SER A 403 6.46 20.87 -5.11
CA SER A 403 5.83 20.24 -3.95
C SER A 403 4.41 19.83 -4.32
N THR A 404 4.16 18.52 -4.37
CA THR A 404 2.88 17.98 -4.84
C THR A 404 2.37 16.86 -3.94
N ASN A 405 1.05 16.68 -3.90
CA ASN A 405 0.38 15.60 -3.16
C ASN A 405 0.19 14.32 -3.99
N VAL A 406 0.85 14.18 -5.15
CA VAL A 406 0.67 13.05 -6.07
C VAL A 406 0.98 11.69 -5.42
N THR A 407 1.87 11.66 -4.44
CA THR A 407 2.23 10.44 -3.70
C THR A 407 1.07 9.86 -2.89
N ASN A 408 0.04 10.66 -2.59
CA ASN A 408 -1.16 10.19 -1.92
C ASN A 408 -2.06 9.36 -2.83
N LEU A 409 -1.90 9.48 -4.15
CA LEU A 409 -2.61 8.66 -5.14
C LEU A 409 -1.95 7.28 -5.34
N LEU A 410 -0.75 7.07 -4.79
CA LEU A 410 0.00 5.83 -4.96
C LEU A 410 -0.45 4.78 -3.95
N SER A 411 -0.58 3.54 -4.42
CA SER A 411 -0.65 2.34 -3.60
C SER A 411 0.67 1.56 -3.65
N GLY A 412 0.95 0.81 -2.58
CA GLY A 412 2.21 0.08 -2.41
C GLY A 412 3.28 0.91 -1.69
N GLN A 413 4.55 0.60 -1.94
CA GLN A 413 5.66 1.37 -1.40
C GLN A 413 5.67 2.80 -1.94
N ARG A 414 5.80 3.78 -1.05
CA ARG A 414 5.91 5.18 -1.45
C ARG A 414 7.35 5.48 -1.87
N PRO A 415 7.58 6.08 -3.06
CA PRO A 415 8.91 6.43 -3.49
C PRO A 415 9.51 7.61 -2.73
N ASP A 416 10.84 7.64 -2.71
CA ASP A 416 11.58 8.85 -2.39
C ASP A 416 11.34 9.91 -3.47
N VAL A 417 10.96 11.09 -3.01
CA VAL A 417 10.59 12.21 -3.87
C VAL A 417 11.82 13.10 -4.10
N LYS A 418 12.07 13.44 -5.36
CA LYS A 418 13.05 14.47 -5.75
C LYS A 418 12.31 15.77 -5.97
N SER A 419 12.18 16.59 -4.93
CA SER A 419 11.43 17.85 -5.03
C SER A 419 12.16 18.92 -5.83
N SER A 420 13.49 18.96 -5.78
CA SER A 420 14.29 20.04 -6.37
C SER A 420 15.10 19.59 -7.60
N SER A 421 15.22 20.47 -8.59
CA SER A 421 16.10 20.29 -9.74
C SER A 421 16.67 21.59 -10.26
N PHE A 422 17.71 21.46 -11.08
CA PHE A 422 18.27 22.55 -11.87
C PHE A 422 17.35 22.87 -13.06
N GLN A 423 17.25 24.15 -13.40
CA GLN A 423 16.44 24.66 -14.49
C GLN A 423 17.17 25.77 -15.25
N PHE A 424 16.98 25.78 -16.56
CA PHE A 424 17.39 26.87 -17.43
C PHE A 424 16.16 27.51 -18.04
N LEU A 425 16.09 28.85 -18.00
CA LEU A 425 14.96 29.61 -18.53
C LEU A 425 15.44 30.72 -19.47
N PHE A 426 14.63 31.02 -20.48
CA PHE A 426 14.76 32.24 -21.27
C PHE A 426 13.71 33.26 -20.83
N ASP A 427 14.09 34.53 -20.75
CA ASP A 427 13.20 35.63 -20.39
C ASP A 427 13.16 36.66 -21.52
N LEU A 428 11.95 36.98 -21.97
CA LEU A 428 11.69 37.79 -23.14
C LEU A 428 10.55 38.75 -22.83
N GLY A 429 10.64 40.01 -23.27
CA GLY A 429 9.49 40.88 -23.14
C GLY A 429 9.71 42.35 -23.47
N VAL A 430 8.72 43.13 -23.08
CA VAL A 430 8.64 44.57 -23.27
C VAL A 430 8.58 45.24 -21.91
N ARG A 431 9.31 46.34 -21.76
CA ARG A 431 9.31 47.19 -20.57
C ARG A 431 8.93 48.61 -20.93
N THR A 432 8.20 49.27 -20.05
CA THR A 432 7.95 50.70 -20.07
C THR A 432 8.55 51.30 -18.80
N ASN A 433 9.26 52.42 -18.92
CA ASN A 433 9.74 53.19 -17.78
C ASN A 433 9.18 54.60 -17.87
N PHE A 434 8.63 55.09 -16.77
CA PHE A 434 8.13 56.43 -16.53
C PHE A 434 9.00 57.05 -15.43
N ALA A 435 9.89 57.95 -15.83
CA ALA A 435 10.75 58.67 -14.91
C ALA A 435 10.10 60.01 -14.52
N LYS A 436 9.99 60.29 -13.21
CA LYS A 436 9.50 61.58 -12.69
C LYS A 436 10.58 62.26 -11.85
N THR A 437 10.93 63.49 -12.22
CA THR A 437 11.95 64.27 -11.50
C THR A 437 11.30 65.06 -10.34
N ASN A 438 11.69 64.75 -9.09
CA ASN A 438 11.29 65.52 -7.90
C ASN A 438 12.30 66.65 -7.58
N PHE A 439 11.85 67.67 -6.84
CA PHE A 439 12.60 68.91 -6.53
C PHE A 439 13.91 68.72 -5.74
N ASN A 440 14.15 67.55 -5.13
CA ASN A 440 15.36 67.23 -4.35
C ASN A 440 16.24 66.16 -5.01
N LYS A 441 16.68 66.38 -6.26
CA LYS A 441 17.76 65.67 -7.00
C LYS A 441 17.69 64.13 -7.14
N HIS A 442 16.73 63.43 -6.53
CA HIS A 442 16.53 61.98 -6.69
C HIS A 442 15.44 61.71 -7.73
N ARG A 443 15.75 60.87 -8.73
CA ARG A 443 14.82 60.41 -9.76
C ARG A 443 14.31 59.04 -9.36
N LEU A 444 12.98 58.86 -9.35
CA LEU A 444 12.36 57.56 -9.15
C LEU A 444 11.78 57.10 -10.49
N ASP A 445 12.23 55.95 -10.97
CA ASP A 445 11.75 55.37 -12.20
C ASP A 445 10.68 54.33 -11.88
N GLN A 446 9.49 54.48 -12.44
CA GLN A 446 8.40 53.51 -12.27
C GLN A 446 8.02 52.94 -13.62
N GLY A 447 7.71 51.66 -13.70
CA GLY A 447 7.51 51.02 -14.99
C GLY A 447 6.61 49.80 -14.94
N ILE A 448 6.23 49.33 -16.12
CA ILE A 448 5.50 48.07 -16.27
C ILE A 448 6.31 47.16 -17.20
N GLU A 449 6.47 45.91 -16.81
CA GLU A 449 7.12 44.87 -17.60
C GLU A 449 6.10 43.80 -17.99
N PHE A 450 5.97 43.54 -19.29
CA PHE A 450 5.25 42.40 -19.82
C PHE A 450 6.27 41.43 -20.35
N GLY A 451 6.30 40.20 -19.83
CA GLY A 451 7.28 39.22 -20.26
C GLY A 451 6.74 37.81 -20.34
N VAL A 452 7.52 36.96 -20.99
CA VAL A 452 7.33 35.52 -21.05
C VAL A 452 8.62 34.83 -20.63
N LYS A 453 8.51 33.93 -19.65
CA LYS A 453 9.58 33.02 -19.24
C LYS A 453 9.34 31.65 -19.86
N ILE A 454 10.38 31.07 -20.47
CA ILE A 454 10.33 29.77 -21.15
C ILE A 454 11.32 28.83 -20.46
N PRO A 455 10.87 27.92 -19.57
CA PRO A 455 11.70 26.89 -18.97
C PRO A 455 12.01 25.77 -19.97
N VAL A 456 13.22 25.22 -19.93
CA VAL A 456 13.70 24.26 -20.94
C VAL A 456 13.71 22.81 -20.44
N ILE A 457 13.89 22.58 -19.14
CA ILE A 457 14.10 21.25 -18.56
C ILE A 457 12.82 20.76 -17.86
N ALA A 458 12.37 19.55 -18.21
CA ALA A 458 11.30 18.86 -17.50
C ALA A 458 11.82 18.24 -16.19
N HIS A 459 11.05 18.38 -15.10
CA HIS A 459 11.41 17.84 -13.79
C HIS A 459 10.78 16.48 -13.55
N GLN A 460 11.60 15.48 -13.22
CA GLN A 460 11.11 14.18 -12.79
C GLN A 460 10.95 14.16 -11.26
N TYR A 461 9.71 14.16 -10.79
CA TYR A 461 9.38 14.25 -9.37
C TYR A 461 9.62 12.93 -8.63
N PHE A 462 9.25 11.80 -9.24
CA PHE A 462 9.66 10.47 -8.82
C PHE A 462 9.69 9.49 -9.99
N ALA A 463 10.47 8.42 -9.82
CA ALA A 463 10.55 7.29 -10.75
C ALA A 463 10.62 6.00 -9.93
N THR A 464 9.72 5.06 -10.18
CA THR A 464 9.73 3.71 -9.60
C THR A 464 9.59 2.67 -10.69
N GLN A 465 9.66 1.39 -10.31
CA GLN A 465 9.40 0.29 -11.24
C GLN A 465 7.94 0.28 -11.76
N GLY A 466 6.97 0.78 -10.98
CA GLY A 466 5.54 0.69 -11.33
C GLY A 466 4.89 2.00 -11.77
N SER A 467 5.46 3.16 -11.43
CA SER A 467 4.91 4.46 -11.79
C SER A 467 5.94 5.57 -11.77
N SER A 468 5.66 6.64 -12.49
CA SER A 468 6.48 7.87 -12.47
C SER A 468 5.61 9.10 -12.64
N ALA A 469 5.98 10.20 -12.01
CA ALA A 469 5.39 11.51 -12.25
C ALA A 469 6.47 12.52 -12.67
N SER A 470 6.19 13.25 -13.74
CA SER A 470 7.03 14.34 -14.23
C SER A 470 6.20 15.60 -14.40
N TYR A 471 6.82 16.75 -14.13
CA TYR A 471 6.21 18.06 -14.25
C TYR A 471 7.05 18.98 -15.11
N MET A 472 6.38 19.83 -15.88
CA MET A 472 7.02 20.87 -16.67
C MET A 472 6.15 22.12 -16.66
N ARG A 473 6.77 23.29 -16.49
CA ARG A 473 6.12 24.57 -16.78
C ARG A 473 6.48 24.92 -18.22
N ASN A 474 5.51 24.94 -19.13
CA ASN A 474 5.77 25.13 -20.56
C ASN A 474 6.18 26.58 -20.89
N PHE A 475 5.45 27.53 -20.31
CA PHE A 475 5.71 28.96 -20.43
C PHE A 475 5.04 29.69 -19.27
N SER A 476 5.50 30.90 -18.98
CA SER A 476 4.91 31.80 -18.00
C SER A 476 4.83 33.21 -18.51
N PHE A 477 3.63 33.72 -18.69
CA PHE A 477 3.40 35.14 -18.92
C PHE A 477 3.39 35.86 -17.58
N TYR A 478 3.98 37.06 -17.54
CA TYR A 478 3.94 37.88 -16.35
C TYR A 478 3.70 39.36 -16.67
N VAL A 479 3.05 40.03 -15.73
CA VAL A 479 2.90 41.48 -15.71
C VAL A 479 3.50 41.97 -14.40
N GLY A 480 4.56 42.77 -14.51
CA GLY A 480 5.34 43.26 -13.39
C GLY A 480 5.31 44.77 -13.26
N TYR A 481 5.26 45.25 -12.03
CA TYR A 481 5.49 46.66 -11.73
C TYR A 481 6.95 46.84 -11.30
N SER A 482 7.68 47.67 -12.04
CA SER A 482 9.11 47.91 -11.82
C SER A 482 9.35 49.26 -11.16
N VAL A 483 10.31 49.29 -10.23
CA VAL A 483 10.80 50.50 -9.58
C VAL A 483 12.32 50.53 -9.74
N GLY A 484 12.86 51.66 -10.19
CA GLY A 484 14.29 51.94 -10.29
C GLY A 484 14.71 53.08 -9.36
N PHE A 485 15.91 52.97 -8.81
CA PHE A 485 16.50 53.87 -7.80
C PHE A 485 17.81 54.47 -8.26
#